data_AF-A0A091C3G6-F1
#
_entry.id   AF-A0A091C3G6-F1
#
_cell.length_a   1.000
_cell.length_b   1.000
_cell.length_c   1.000
_cell.angle_alpha   90.00
_cell.angle_beta   90.00
_cell.angle_gamma   90.00
#
_symmetry.space_group_name_H-M   'P 1'
#
loop_
_entity.id
_entity.type
_entity.pdbx_description
1 polymer ?
#
loop_
_entity_poly.entity_id
_entity_poly.type
_entity_poly.pdbx_seq_one_letter_code
_entity_poly.pdbx_strand_id
1 'polypeptide(L)'
;MTNKERLILQPNNHEQLLRHWLATNYYQIYDEEIIEDHDKIYEIIAAFPQKKHEYTLKELYFGPILMEKKSVVFQKNGKKFCKQSKKF
;
A
#
# COMPACT_ATOMS: atom_id res chain seq x y z
N MET A 1 -11.74 -21.93 14.75
CA MET A 1 -11.36 -20.59 15.24
C MET A 1 -11.27 -19.68 14.02
N THR A 2 -12.14 -18.70 13.90
CA THR A 2 -12.15 -17.80 12.73
C THR A 2 -11.18 -16.67 13.01
N ASN A 3 -9.97 -16.80 12.47
CA ASN A 3 -8.94 -15.76 12.50
C ASN A 3 -9.49 -14.54 11.74
N LYS A 4 -10.14 -13.62 12.47
CA LYS A 4 -10.84 -12.42 11.99
C LYS A 4 -10.11 -11.15 12.43
N GLU A 5 -8.82 -11.25 12.70
CA GLU A 5 -8.03 -10.14 13.22
C GLU A 5 -7.75 -9.15 12.09
N ARG A 6 -8.04 -7.88 12.33
CA ARG A 6 -7.72 -6.79 11.41
C ARG A 6 -6.28 -6.38 11.64
N LEU A 7 -5.52 -6.25 10.56
CA LEU A 7 -4.13 -5.81 10.60
C LEU A 7 -4.08 -4.35 10.18
N ILE A 8 -3.48 -3.52 11.03
CA ILE A 8 -3.13 -2.13 10.71
C ILE A 8 -1.61 -2.08 10.72
N LEU A 9 -1.02 -1.83 9.56
CA LEU A 9 0.41 -1.99 9.32
C LEU A 9 1.00 -0.69 8.80
N GLN A 10 2.14 -0.30 9.35
CA GLN A 10 2.93 0.83 8.88
C GLN A 10 4.25 0.29 8.31
N PRO A 11 4.32 -0.08 7.00
CA PRO A 11 5.58 -0.45 6.38
C PRO A 11 6.55 0.72 6.41
N ASN A 12 7.76 0.49 6.94
CA ASN A 12 8.84 1.47 6.88
C ASN A 12 9.62 1.43 5.55
N ASN A 13 9.61 0.30 4.84
CA ASN A 13 10.22 0.10 3.52
C ASN A 13 9.53 -1.07 2.79
N HIS A 14 9.59 -1.08 1.46
CA HIS A 14 9.09 -2.16 0.60
C HIS A 14 7.59 -2.47 0.80
N GLU A 15 6.73 -1.46 0.76
CA GLU A 15 5.25 -1.62 0.83
C GLU A 15 4.72 -2.70 -0.13
N GLN A 16 5.34 -2.87 -1.29
CA GLN A 16 5.00 -3.85 -2.32
C GLN A 16 5.11 -5.29 -1.83
N LEU A 17 6.17 -5.60 -1.09
CA LEU A 17 6.40 -6.91 -0.49
C LEU A 17 5.36 -7.19 0.60
N LEU A 18 4.99 -6.16 1.37
CA LEU A 18 3.94 -6.28 2.38
C LEU A 18 2.58 -6.53 1.73
N ARG A 19 2.21 -5.78 0.69
CA ARG A 19 0.97 -5.99 -0.06
C ARG A 19 0.92 -7.38 -0.70
N HIS A 20 2.04 -7.86 -1.24
CA HIS A 20 2.15 -9.21 -1.78
C HIS A 20 1.95 -10.26 -0.69
N TRP A 21 2.63 -10.11 0.45
CA TRP A 21 2.49 -11.02 1.59
C TRP A 21 1.04 -11.07 2.10
N LEU A 22 0.37 -9.93 2.21
CA LEU A 22 -1.04 -9.87 2.60
C LEU A 22 -1.93 -10.68 1.63
N ALA A 23 -1.77 -10.48 0.33
CA ALA A 23 -2.51 -11.23 -0.69
C ALA A 23 -2.25 -12.74 -0.61
N THR A 24 -0.98 -13.16 -0.44
CA THR A 24 -0.61 -14.58 -0.30
C THR A 24 -1.15 -15.21 0.98
N ASN A 25 -1.29 -14.43 2.06
CA ASN A 25 -1.78 -14.89 3.36
C ASN A 25 -3.30 -14.74 3.52
N TYR A 26 -4.05 -14.57 2.43
CA TYR A 26 -5.52 -14.44 2.45
C TYR A 26 -6.00 -13.21 3.23
N TYR A 27 -5.28 -12.10 3.11
CA TYR A 27 -5.71 -10.79 3.58
C TYR A 27 -6.03 -9.89 2.40
N GLN A 28 -7.17 -9.20 2.49
CA GLN A 28 -7.54 -8.13 1.57
C GLN A 28 -7.27 -6.77 2.24
N ILE A 29 -6.57 -5.90 1.53
CA ILE A 29 -6.43 -4.49 1.87
C ILE A 29 -7.80 -3.81 1.68
N TYR A 30 -8.34 -3.22 2.74
CA TYR A 30 -9.61 -2.49 2.69
C TYR A 30 -9.46 -0.99 2.76
N ASP A 31 -8.36 -0.53 3.37
CA ASP A 31 -8.07 0.89 3.45
C ASP A 31 -6.57 1.11 3.40
N GLU A 32 -6.19 2.21 2.78
CA GLU A 32 -4.83 2.69 2.79
C GLU A 32 -4.84 4.20 2.96
N GLU A 33 -3.87 4.69 3.72
CA GLU A 33 -3.69 6.11 3.97
C GLU A 33 -2.23 6.49 3.80
N ILE A 34 -2.01 7.67 3.23
CA ILE A 34 -0.69 8.22 3.01
C ILE A 34 -0.63 9.59 3.68
N ILE A 35 0.30 9.73 4.63
CA ILE A 35 0.45 10.92 5.46
C ILE A 35 1.84 11.48 5.24
N GLU A 36 1.94 12.79 5.06
CA GLU A 36 3.21 13.51 5.02
C GLU A 36 3.40 14.22 6.35
N ASP A 37 4.47 13.88 7.07
CA ASP A 37 4.86 14.53 8.33
C ASP A 37 6.36 14.85 8.30
N HIS A 38 6.73 16.10 8.58
CA HIS A 38 8.12 16.57 8.58
C HIS A 38 8.96 16.14 7.34
N ASP A 39 8.42 16.29 6.13
CA ASP A 39 9.00 15.84 4.84
C ASP A 39 9.19 14.31 4.69
N LYS A 40 8.74 13.52 5.66
CA LYS A 40 8.66 12.07 5.58
C LYS A 40 7.26 11.66 5.15
N ILE A 41 7.19 10.59 4.37
CA ILE A 41 5.94 10.05 3.87
C ILE A 41 5.74 8.70 4.55
N TYR A 42 4.59 8.53 5.15
CA TYR A 42 4.17 7.33 5.85
C TYR A 42 2.98 6.73 5.14
N GLU A 43 3.05 5.42 4.88
CA GLU A 43 1.92 4.65 4.38
C GLU A 43 1.37 3.79 5.51
N ILE A 44 0.05 3.81 5.64
CA ILE A 44 -0.71 2.97 6.56
C ILE A 44 -1.56 2.04 5.70
N ILE A 45 -1.43 0.74 5.91
CA ILE A 45 -2.16 -0.29 5.19
C ILE A 45 -3.03 -1.03 6.19
N ALA A 46 -4.33 -1.01 5.95
CA ALA A 46 -5.31 -1.73 6.75
C ALA A 46 -5.84 -2.93 5.95
N ALA A 47 -5.71 -4.12 6.53
CA ALA A 47 -6.09 -5.37 5.90
C ALA A 47 -6.97 -6.23 6.82
N PHE A 48 -7.85 -7.02 6.20
CA PHE A 48 -8.72 -7.96 6.89
C PHE A 48 -8.67 -9.34 6.22
N PRO A 49 -8.86 -10.42 6.98
CA PRO A 49 -8.81 -11.76 6.43
C PRO A 49 -10.02 -12.00 5.50
N GLN A 50 -9.75 -12.37 4.26
CA GLN A 50 -10.77 -12.68 3.24
C GLN A 50 -10.29 -13.82 2.32
N LYS A 51 -11.14 -14.27 1.40
CA LYS A 51 -10.74 -15.19 0.32
C LYS A 51 -9.60 -14.60 -0.50
N LYS A 52 -8.84 -15.50 -1.15
CA LYS A 52 -7.70 -15.17 -2.01
C LYS A 52 -8.04 -13.99 -2.93
N HIS A 53 -7.24 -12.95 -2.85
CA HIS A 53 -7.33 -11.77 -3.70
C HIS A 53 -5.97 -11.56 -4.35
N GLU A 54 -5.95 -11.26 -5.64
CA GLU A 54 -4.73 -11.03 -6.40
C GLU A 54 -4.71 -9.57 -6.83
N TYR A 55 -3.64 -8.87 -6.46
CA TYR A 55 -3.39 -7.50 -6.88
C TYR A 55 -2.55 -7.50 -8.15
N THR A 56 -2.84 -6.58 -9.05
CA THR A 56 -1.99 -6.28 -10.20
C THR A 56 -0.66 -5.67 -9.73
N LEU A 57 0.37 -5.73 -10.58
CA LEU A 57 1.67 -5.11 -10.30
C LEU A 57 1.53 -3.61 -9.98
N LYS A 58 0.61 -2.91 -10.62
CA LYS A 58 0.36 -1.48 -10.33
C LYS A 58 -0.22 -1.29 -8.93
N GLU A 59 -1.17 -2.11 -8.52
CA GLU A 59 -1.78 -2.05 -7.19
C GLU A 59 -0.79 -2.45 -6.09
N LEU A 60 0.10 -3.41 -6.35
CA LEU A 60 1.19 -3.73 -5.41
C LEU A 60 2.17 -2.57 -5.26
N TYR A 61 2.50 -1.89 -6.37
CA TYR A 61 3.44 -0.76 -6.36
C TYR A 61 2.85 0.49 -5.70
N PHE A 62 1.62 0.84 -6.05
CA PHE A 62 1.03 2.13 -5.70
C PHE A 62 -0.04 2.06 -4.61
N GLY A 63 -0.55 0.87 -4.30
CA GLY A 63 -1.69 0.66 -3.41
C GLY A 63 -3.02 0.79 -4.15
N PRO A 64 -3.89 -0.25 -4.16
CA PRO A 64 -5.19 -0.19 -4.83
C PRO A 64 -6.06 0.96 -4.31
N ILE A 65 -6.08 1.19 -2.99
CA ILE A 65 -6.92 2.21 -2.37
C ILE A 65 -6.29 3.59 -2.51
N LEU A 66 -4.96 3.69 -2.42
CA LEU A 66 -4.25 4.95 -2.66
C LEU A 66 -4.44 5.46 -4.09
N MET A 67 -4.45 4.55 -5.07
CA MET A 67 -4.73 4.85 -6.47
C MET A 67 -6.14 5.39 -6.69
N GLU A 68 -7.13 4.85 -5.98
CA GLU A 68 -8.52 5.35 -6.03
C GLU A 68 -8.67 6.70 -5.34
N LYS A 69 -8.06 6.87 -4.15
CA LYS A 69 -8.11 8.12 -3.38
C LYS A 69 -7.43 9.29 -4.09
N LYS A 70 -6.45 9.04 -4.98
CA LYS A 70 -5.69 10.07 -5.75
C LYS A 70 -5.20 11.25 -4.89
N SER A 71 -4.84 10.97 -3.64
CA SER A 71 -4.50 12.01 -2.66
C SER A 71 -3.38 12.93 -3.17
N VAL A 72 -3.38 14.18 -2.72
CA VAL A 72 -2.38 15.19 -3.11
C VAL A 72 -0.96 14.72 -2.74
N VAL A 73 -0.84 14.00 -1.61
CA VAL A 73 0.40 13.38 -1.13
C VAL A 73 0.83 12.23 -2.05
N PHE A 74 -0.11 11.40 -2.52
CA PHE A 74 0.16 10.35 -3.51
C PHE A 74 0.69 10.94 -4.83
N GLN A 75 0.12 12.06 -5.31
CA GLN A 75 0.61 12.75 -6.50
C GLN A 75 2.02 13.34 -6.29
N LYS A 76 2.32 13.84 -5.09
CA LYS A 76 3.65 14.33 -4.72
C LYS A 76 4.67 13.18 -4.68
N ASN A 77 4.29 12.02 -4.17
CA ASN A 77 5.13 10.82 -4.12
C ASN A 77 5.33 10.19 -5.50
N GLY A 78 4.28 10.13 -6.33
CA GLY A 78 4.36 9.67 -7.73
C GLY A 78 5.33 10.49 -8.59
N LYS A 79 5.45 11.81 -8.33
CA LYS A 79 6.48 12.66 -8.96
C LYS A 79 7.90 12.30 -8.50
N LYS A 80 8.10 11.81 -7.27
CA LYS A 80 9.39 11.28 -6.79
C LYS A 80 9.72 9.97 -7.52
N PHE A 81 8.78 9.03 -7.63
CA PHE A 81 8.95 7.77 -8.38
C PHE A 81 9.25 8.00 -9.87
N CYS A 82 8.54 8.91 -10.53
CA CYS A 82 8.77 9.22 -11.95
C CYS A 82 10.14 9.89 -12.21
N LYS A 83 10.70 10.59 -11.22
CA LYS A 83 12.08 11.10 -11.27
C LYS A 83 13.12 9.99 -11.07
N GLN A 84 12.82 8.96 -10.29
CA GLN A 84 13.74 7.85 -10.04
C GLN A 84 13.94 6.97 -11.28
N SER A 85 12.91 6.80 -12.13
CA SER A 85 13.00 6.09 -13.41
C SER A 85 13.81 6.80 -14.51
N LYS A 86 14.33 8.01 -14.27
CA LYS A 86 15.25 8.72 -15.19
C LYS A 86 16.74 8.54 -14.86
N LYS A 87 17.07 7.71 -13.87
CA LYS A 87 18.46 7.46 -13.44
C LYS A 87 19.00 6.07 -13.82
N PHE A 88 18.32 5.37 -14.72
CA PHE A 88 18.79 4.14 -15.36
C PHE A 88 18.88 4.34 -16.86
#